data_AF-A0A951GFW8-F1
#
_entry.id   AF-A0A951GFW8-F1
#
_cell.length_a   1.000
_cell.length_b   1.000
_cell.length_c   1.000
_cell.angle_alpha   90.00
_cell.angle_beta   90.00
_cell.angle_gamma   90.00
#
_symmetry.space_group_name_H-M   'P 1'
#
loop_
_entity.id
_entity.type
_entity.pdbx_description
1 polymer ?
#
loop_
_entity_poly.entity_id
_entity_poly.type
_entity_poly.pdbx_seq_one_letter_code
_entity_poly.pdbx_strand_id
1 'polypeptide(L)'
;MPVVVTHTPSPSCFLLLSGAEIEDFQQLGPDPSAPVARDARGRFAKGSSGNPRGRPRGIRNPKRRVPDLAGRRLGAQGLFDLLGRKPHLLRPLAAQLLPPPLAPVDPAERLGIAPSSLRTVEDFRQVLAFVLQATARGEIAPAEALCITRRARARLNAIGRRQPLDGHSRRRTLLSYASSGNEGVPRVEDCGHADPSAIG
;
A
#
# COMPACT_ATOMS: atom_id res chain seq x y z
N MET A 1 -31.88 -44.29 46.92
CA MET A 1 -32.32 -43.49 45.76
C MET A 1 -32.83 -42.15 46.27
N PRO A 2 -32.07 -41.05 46.20
CA PRO A 2 -32.55 -39.76 46.69
C PRO A 2 -33.53 -39.13 45.68
N VAL A 3 -34.66 -38.65 46.21
CA VAL A 3 -35.70 -37.94 45.48
C VAL A 3 -35.24 -36.52 45.22
N VAL A 4 -35.12 -36.13 43.95
CA VAL A 4 -34.79 -34.77 43.53
C VAL A 4 -36.05 -33.90 43.65
N VAL A 5 -36.05 -32.98 44.62
CA VAL A 5 -37.09 -31.96 44.76
C VAL A 5 -36.80 -30.85 43.75
N THR A 6 -37.61 -30.75 42.71
CA THR A 6 -37.53 -29.66 41.72
C THR A 6 -38.18 -28.42 42.31
N HIS A 7 -37.37 -27.40 42.61
CA HIS A 7 -37.87 -26.07 42.94
C HIS A 7 -38.63 -25.47 41.75
N THR A 8 -39.89 -25.11 41.96
CA THR A 8 -40.72 -24.39 41.01
C THR A 8 -40.05 -23.04 40.69
N PRO A 9 -39.73 -22.74 39.43
CA PRO A 9 -39.09 -21.47 39.08
C PRO A 9 -40.03 -20.30 39.37
N SER A 10 -39.43 -19.20 39.84
CA SER A 10 -40.13 -17.95 40.15
C SER A 10 -40.94 -17.44 38.93
N PRO A 11 -42.18 -16.97 39.11
CA PRO A 11 -43.08 -16.56 38.02
C PRO A 11 -42.58 -15.37 37.19
N SER A 12 -41.47 -14.72 37.58
CA SER A 12 -40.90 -13.59 36.83
C SER A 12 -40.18 -13.98 35.53
N CYS A 13 -39.97 -15.27 35.25
CA CYS A 13 -39.25 -15.71 34.04
C CYS A 13 -40.16 -15.98 32.83
N PHE A 14 -41.49 -15.98 32.99
CA PHE A 14 -42.42 -16.35 31.91
C PHE A 14 -42.73 -15.23 30.90
N LEU A 15 -42.29 -13.98 31.15
CA LEU A 15 -42.59 -12.85 30.27
C LEU A 15 -41.59 -12.63 29.12
N LEU A 16 -40.52 -13.42 29.02
CA LEU A 16 -39.51 -13.27 27.96
C LEU A 16 -39.69 -14.22 26.77
N LEU A 17 -40.69 -15.11 26.81
CA LEU A 17 -40.89 -16.17 25.84
C LEU A 17 -42.35 -16.25 25.41
N SER A 18 -42.86 -15.21 24.75
CA SER A 18 -44.05 -15.31 23.90
C SER A 18 -43.97 -14.22 22.83
N GLY A 19 -44.09 -14.65 21.58
CA GLY A 19 -43.74 -13.88 20.39
C GLY A 19 -44.57 -12.61 20.20
N ALA A 20 -43.91 -11.48 20.32
CA ALA A 20 -44.34 -10.22 19.74
C ALA A 20 -43.22 -9.74 18.81
N GLU A 21 -43.59 -9.27 17.64
CA GLU A 21 -42.72 -8.56 16.71
C GLU A 21 -41.85 -7.57 17.48
N ILE A 22 -40.54 -7.60 17.21
CA ILE A 22 -39.60 -6.65 17.81
C ILE A 22 -39.93 -5.30 17.17
N GLU A 23 -40.81 -4.52 17.77
CA GLU A 23 -40.95 -3.11 17.46
C GLU A 23 -39.63 -2.41 17.78
N ASP A 24 -39.06 -1.71 16.79
CA ASP A 24 -37.75 -1.04 16.85
C ASP A 24 -37.63 0.04 17.95
N PHE A 25 -38.71 0.31 18.69
CA PHE A 25 -38.76 1.33 19.75
C PHE A 25 -39.54 0.83 20.97
N GLN A 26 -38.93 -0.08 21.74
CA GLN A 26 -39.40 -0.30 23.11
C GLN A 26 -39.03 0.94 23.96
N GLN A 27 -40.05 1.63 24.49
CA GLN A 27 -39.86 2.67 25.50
C GLN A 27 -39.22 2.03 26.74
N LEU A 28 -37.92 2.27 26.93
CA LEU A 28 -37.22 1.95 28.16
C LEU A 28 -37.80 2.85 29.26
N GLY A 29 -38.35 2.23 30.31
CA GLY A 29 -38.79 2.96 31.51
C GLY A 29 -37.64 3.79 32.09
N PRO A 30 -37.94 4.84 32.88
CA PRO A 30 -36.90 5.70 33.44
C PRO A 30 -35.96 4.87 34.32
N ASP A 31 -34.67 4.82 33.94
CA ASP A 31 -33.63 4.13 34.72
C ASP A 31 -33.59 4.72 36.15
N PRO A 32 -33.77 3.91 37.21
CA PRO A 32 -33.74 4.40 38.60
C PRO A 32 -32.33 4.78 39.08
N SER A 33 -31.31 4.73 38.23
CA SER A 33 -29.94 5.13 38.58
C SER A 33 -29.71 6.61 38.32
N ALA A 34 -29.47 7.36 39.38
CA ALA A 34 -29.10 8.78 39.42
C ALA A 34 -28.03 9.20 38.37
N PRO A 35 -27.98 10.49 37.97
CA PRO A 35 -27.20 10.99 36.84
C PRO A 35 -25.70 11.18 37.16
N VAL A 36 -25.05 10.17 37.74
CA VAL A 36 -23.62 10.20 38.09
C VAL A 36 -22.84 9.13 37.32
N ALA A 37 -23.24 8.87 36.08
CA ALA A 37 -22.62 7.84 35.26
C ALA A 37 -21.58 8.38 34.28
N ARG A 38 -21.52 9.70 34.02
CA ARG A 38 -20.69 10.26 32.95
C ARG A 38 -19.78 11.41 33.45
N ASP A 39 -18.54 11.42 32.95
CA ASP A 39 -17.58 12.51 33.15
C ASP A 39 -18.03 13.79 32.40
N ALA A 40 -17.39 14.92 32.68
CA ALA A 40 -17.66 16.19 32.01
C ALA A 40 -17.47 16.16 30.47
N ARG A 41 -16.96 15.06 29.92
CA ARG A 41 -16.79 14.82 28.48
C ARG A 41 -17.82 13.81 27.93
N GLY A 42 -18.84 13.47 28.73
CA GLY A 42 -19.92 12.56 28.36
C GLY A 42 -19.54 11.07 28.31
N ARG A 43 -18.35 10.69 28.80
CA ARG A 43 -17.87 9.30 28.84
C ARG A 43 -18.28 8.67 30.16
N PHE A 44 -18.55 7.37 30.16
CA PHE A 44 -18.85 6.69 31.41
C PHE A 44 -17.71 6.85 32.42
N ALA A 45 -18.03 7.31 33.63
CA ALA A 45 -17.08 7.40 34.72
C ALA A 45 -16.49 6.01 34.97
N LYS A 46 -15.18 5.95 35.22
CA LYS A 46 -14.50 4.69 35.53
C LYS A 46 -15.17 4.08 36.78
N GLY A 47 -15.72 2.87 36.65
CA GLY A 47 -16.49 2.23 37.73
C GLY A 47 -18.01 2.26 37.57
N SER A 48 -18.57 3.10 36.70
CA SER A 48 -20.03 3.26 36.57
C SER A 48 -20.71 2.21 35.68
N SER A 49 -20.03 1.67 34.68
CA SER A 49 -20.61 0.71 33.71
C SER A 49 -20.77 -0.73 34.23
N GLY A 50 -20.80 -0.94 35.55
CA GLY A 50 -20.78 -2.28 36.17
C GLY A 50 -19.47 -3.06 35.96
N ASN A 51 -18.55 -2.57 35.13
CA ASN A 51 -17.22 -3.12 34.95
C ASN A 51 -16.14 -2.12 35.42
N PRO A 52 -15.66 -2.24 36.67
CA PRO A 52 -14.68 -1.32 37.24
C PRO A 52 -13.32 -1.37 36.56
N ARG A 53 -13.00 -2.47 35.86
CA ARG A 53 -11.78 -2.61 35.07
C ARG A 53 -11.88 -1.96 33.69
N GLY A 54 -13.06 -1.46 33.32
CA GLY A 54 -13.34 -0.93 32.00
C GLY A 54 -13.29 -2.02 30.93
N ARG A 55 -13.22 -1.59 29.67
CA ARG A 55 -13.21 -2.49 28.52
C ARG A 55 -12.08 -3.54 28.63
N PRO A 56 -12.39 -4.85 28.55
CA PRO A 56 -11.38 -5.91 28.60
C PRO A 56 -10.29 -5.71 27.55
N ARG A 57 -9.04 -6.02 27.93
CA ARG A 57 -7.90 -5.96 27.01
C ARG A 57 -8.09 -7.00 25.89
N GLY A 58 -7.76 -6.63 24.65
CA GLY A 58 -7.81 -7.52 23.49
C GLY A 58 -9.10 -7.47 22.66
N ILE A 59 -10.21 -6.96 23.18
CA ILE A 59 -11.44 -6.82 22.38
C ILE A 59 -11.23 -5.74 21.30
N ARG A 60 -11.53 -6.06 20.02
CA ARG A 60 -11.44 -5.11 18.91
C ARG A 60 -12.55 -4.06 18.96
N ASN A 61 -12.20 -2.80 18.65
CA ASN A 61 -13.17 -1.69 18.66
C ASN A 61 -14.33 -2.01 17.71
N PRO A 62 -15.60 -2.01 18.17
CA PRO A 62 -16.75 -2.31 17.32
C PRO A 62 -16.80 -1.44 16.06
N LYS A 63 -16.37 -0.17 16.15
CA LYS A 63 -16.33 0.75 15.00
C LYS A 63 -15.39 0.27 13.89
N ARG A 64 -14.32 -0.44 14.26
CA ARG A 64 -13.27 -0.99 13.38
C ARG A 64 -13.40 -2.51 13.17
N ARG A 65 -14.50 -3.13 13.61
CA ARG A 65 -14.72 -4.56 13.41
C ARG A 65 -15.04 -4.80 11.94
N VAL A 66 -14.27 -5.69 11.33
CA VAL A 66 -14.52 -6.18 9.97
C VAL A 66 -15.58 -7.27 10.10
N PRO A 67 -16.71 -7.19 9.37
CA PRO A 67 -17.65 -8.29 9.29
C PRO A 67 -16.94 -9.55 8.77
N ASP A 68 -17.27 -10.68 9.38
CA ASP A 68 -16.84 -11.98 8.88
C ASP A 68 -17.83 -12.44 7.81
N LEU A 69 -17.36 -12.49 6.56
CA LEU A 69 -18.18 -12.87 5.42
C LEU A 69 -18.42 -14.38 5.34
N ALA A 70 -17.60 -15.20 6.03
CA ALA A 70 -17.81 -16.64 6.12
C ALA A 70 -18.97 -16.96 7.06
N GLY A 71 -18.99 -16.36 8.26
CA GLY A 71 -20.05 -16.56 9.26
C GLY A 71 -21.31 -15.71 9.05
N ARG A 72 -21.22 -14.56 8.35
CA ARG A 72 -22.37 -13.70 8.07
C ARG A 72 -22.27 -13.06 6.69
N ARG A 73 -22.94 -13.68 5.73
CA ARG A 73 -23.04 -13.14 4.37
C ARG A 73 -23.82 -11.83 4.37
N LEU A 74 -23.20 -10.77 3.87
CA LEU A 74 -23.88 -9.53 3.50
C LEU A 74 -24.32 -9.66 2.04
N GLY A 75 -25.54 -9.23 1.73
CA GLY A 75 -25.95 -9.05 0.33
C GLY A 75 -25.12 -7.97 -0.36
N ALA A 76 -25.10 -7.96 -1.70
CA ALA A 76 -24.30 -7.02 -2.49
C ALA A 76 -24.59 -5.55 -2.12
N GLN A 77 -25.86 -5.19 -1.96
CA GLN A 77 -26.26 -3.84 -1.54
C GLN A 77 -25.75 -3.49 -0.15
N GLY A 78 -25.90 -4.40 0.83
CA GLY A 78 -25.44 -4.18 2.20
C GLY A 78 -23.92 -4.06 2.30
N LEU A 79 -23.17 -4.76 1.43
CA LEU A 79 -21.73 -4.59 1.32
C LEU A 79 -21.36 -3.24 0.72
N PHE A 80 -22.07 -2.79 -0.33
CA PHE A 80 -21.86 -1.49 -0.94
C PHE A 80 -22.13 -0.34 0.05
N ASP A 81 -23.26 -0.39 0.75
CA ASP A 81 -23.62 0.60 1.78
C ASP A 81 -22.60 0.64 2.92
N LEU A 82 -22.08 -0.52 3.32
CA LEU A 82 -21.03 -0.62 4.33
C LEU A 82 -19.73 0.03 3.86
N LEU A 83 -19.29 -0.24 2.62
CA LEU A 83 -18.07 0.33 2.06
C LEU A 83 -18.19 1.83 1.84
N GLY A 84 -19.37 2.32 1.44
CA GLY A 84 -19.65 3.75 1.33
C GLY A 84 -19.50 4.48 2.66
N ARG A 85 -19.95 3.88 3.77
CA ARG A 85 -19.80 4.44 5.12
C ARG A 85 -18.41 4.20 5.73
N LYS A 86 -17.70 3.15 5.29
CA LYS A 86 -16.44 2.68 5.89
C LYS A 86 -15.45 2.19 4.82
N PRO A 87 -14.85 3.09 4.02
CA PRO A 87 -13.95 2.70 2.92
C PRO A 87 -12.70 1.97 3.41
N HIS A 88 -12.24 2.25 4.64
CA HIS A 88 -11.10 1.57 5.25
C HIS A 88 -11.32 0.06 5.51
N LEU A 89 -12.56 -0.43 5.40
CA LEU A 89 -12.87 -1.86 5.50
C LEU A 89 -12.66 -2.63 4.19
N LEU A 90 -12.42 -1.94 3.07
CA LEU A 90 -12.23 -2.59 1.77
C LEU A 90 -11.08 -3.60 1.81
N ARG A 91 -9.90 -3.18 2.26
CA ARG A 91 -8.72 -4.05 2.32
C ARG A 91 -8.92 -5.29 3.18
N PRO A 92 -9.41 -5.19 4.44
CA PRO A 92 -9.63 -6.38 5.26
C PRO A 92 -10.83 -7.24 4.82
N LEU A 93 -11.81 -6.69 4.09
CA LEU A 93 -12.88 -7.50 3.48
C LEU A 93 -12.36 -8.25 2.25
N ALA A 94 -11.58 -7.59 1.39
CA ALA A 94 -10.92 -8.21 0.25
C ALA A 94 -10.00 -9.36 0.68
N ALA A 95 -9.29 -9.20 1.81
CA ALA A 95 -8.43 -10.26 2.36
C ALA A 95 -9.18 -11.53 2.81
N GLN A 96 -10.51 -11.47 3.00
CA GLN A 96 -11.33 -12.66 3.31
C GLN A 96 -11.81 -13.37 2.04
N LEU A 97 -11.90 -12.66 0.92
CA LEU A 97 -12.45 -13.17 -0.35
C LEU A 97 -11.37 -13.59 -1.33
N LEU A 98 -10.25 -12.87 -1.33
CA LEU A 98 -9.14 -13.12 -2.23
C LEU A 98 -8.26 -14.23 -1.64
N PRO A 99 -7.71 -15.11 -2.48
CA PRO A 99 -6.68 -16.04 -2.05
C PRO A 99 -5.52 -15.26 -1.39
N PRO A 100 -4.81 -15.86 -0.42
CA PRO A 100 -3.62 -15.23 0.13
C PRO A 100 -2.71 -14.82 -1.03
N PRO A 101 -2.11 -13.61 -0.99
CA PRO A 101 -1.25 -13.17 -2.07
C PRO A 101 -0.19 -14.24 -2.28
N LEU A 102 -0.02 -14.68 -3.53
CA LEU A 102 1.10 -15.56 -3.89
C LEU A 102 2.37 -14.94 -3.32
N ALA A 103 3.27 -15.79 -2.79
CA ALA A 103 4.53 -15.33 -2.22
C ALA A 103 5.13 -14.27 -3.16
N PRO A 104 5.50 -13.07 -2.65
CA PRO A 104 5.91 -11.97 -3.49
C PRO A 104 7.17 -12.38 -4.25
N VAL A 105 7.00 -12.79 -5.51
CA VAL A 105 8.12 -13.09 -6.39
C VAL A 105 8.76 -11.75 -6.75
N ASP A 106 10.06 -11.63 -6.57
CA ASP A 106 10.76 -10.41 -6.93
C ASP A 106 10.55 -10.14 -8.43
N PRO A 107 10.00 -8.98 -8.84
CA PRO A 107 9.82 -8.68 -10.26
C PRO A 107 11.14 -8.67 -11.03
N ALA A 108 12.29 -8.45 -10.37
CA ALA A 108 13.60 -8.60 -11.01
C ALA A 108 13.91 -10.08 -11.30
N GLU A 109 13.64 -10.99 -10.36
CA GLU A 109 13.82 -12.43 -10.55
C GLU A 109 12.91 -12.99 -11.64
N ARG A 110 11.66 -12.51 -11.72
CA ARG A 110 10.72 -12.87 -12.81
C ARG A 110 11.29 -12.56 -14.20
N LEU A 111 12.11 -11.53 -14.29
CA LEU A 111 12.78 -11.11 -15.52
C LEU A 111 14.18 -11.69 -15.67
N GLY A 112 14.63 -12.55 -14.76
CA GLY A 112 16.01 -13.07 -14.75
C GLY A 112 17.08 -12.01 -14.48
N ILE A 113 16.69 -10.85 -13.94
CA ILE A 113 17.61 -9.75 -13.62
C ILE A 113 18.08 -9.93 -12.18
N ALA A 114 19.38 -10.10 -11.99
CA ALA A 114 20.00 -10.06 -10.67
C ALA A 114 20.67 -8.68 -10.45
N PRO A 115 20.08 -7.72 -9.73
CA PRO A 115 20.67 -6.39 -9.55
C PRO A 115 22.07 -6.41 -8.93
N SER A 116 22.38 -7.45 -8.16
CA SER A 116 23.68 -7.67 -7.53
C SER A 116 24.79 -8.01 -8.53
N SER A 117 24.46 -8.60 -9.68
CA SER A 117 25.43 -9.00 -10.71
C SER A 117 25.89 -7.83 -11.60
N LEU A 118 25.12 -6.73 -11.66
CA LEU A 118 25.45 -5.55 -12.47
C LEU A 118 26.74 -4.89 -11.98
N ARG A 119 27.71 -4.71 -12.88
CA ARG A 119 29.04 -4.11 -12.61
C ARG A 119 29.37 -2.95 -13.52
N THR A 120 28.93 -2.98 -14.78
CA THR A 120 29.34 -2.02 -15.79
C THR A 120 28.20 -1.07 -16.14
N VAL A 121 28.53 0.12 -16.67
CA VAL A 121 27.54 1.08 -17.18
C VAL A 121 26.69 0.46 -18.29
N GLU A 122 27.27 -0.43 -19.09
CA GLU A 122 26.59 -1.12 -20.18
C GLU A 122 25.54 -2.11 -19.65
N ASP A 123 25.85 -2.84 -18.56
CA ASP A 123 24.86 -3.71 -17.89
C ASP A 123 23.61 -2.91 -17.47
N PHE A 124 23.79 -1.69 -16.96
CA PHE A 124 22.67 -0.84 -16.55
C PHE A 124 21.84 -0.34 -17.75
N ARG A 125 22.49 -0.03 -18.87
CA ARG A 125 21.78 0.36 -20.10
C ARG A 125 20.95 -0.79 -20.65
N GLN A 126 21.52 -1.98 -20.71
CA GLN A 126 20.83 -3.20 -21.14
C GLN A 126 19.63 -3.51 -20.23
N VAL A 127 19.82 -3.45 -18.91
CA VAL A 127 18.71 -3.64 -17.95
C VAL A 127 17.61 -2.59 -18.14
N LEU A 128 17.96 -1.32 -18.34
CA LEU A 128 16.96 -0.28 -18.54
C LEU A 128 16.15 -0.50 -19.83
N ALA A 129 16.82 -0.82 -20.94
CA ALA A 129 16.17 -1.14 -22.21
C ALA A 129 15.23 -2.35 -22.07
N PHE A 130 15.72 -3.40 -21.41
CA PHE A 130 14.94 -4.63 -21.19
C PHE A 130 13.72 -4.39 -20.29
N VAL A 131 13.86 -3.63 -19.21
CA VAL A 131 12.73 -3.27 -18.32
C VAL A 131 11.67 -2.46 -19.06
N LEU A 132 12.08 -1.51 -19.93
CA LEU A 132 11.13 -0.75 -20.76
C LEU A 132 10.40 -1.66 -21.74
N GLN A 133 11.09 -2.60 -22.37
CA GLN A 133 10.50 -3.57 -23.27
C GLN A 133 9.50 -4.50 -22.56
N ALA A 134 9.87 -5.03 -21.38
CA ALA A 134 8.98 -5.86 -20.56
C ALA A 134 7.73 -5.08 -20.11
N THR A 135 7.88 -3.80 -19.78
CA THR A 135 6.74 -2.92 -19.44
C THR A 135 5.83 -2.72 -20.64
N ALA A 136 6.40 -2.44 -21.82
CA ALA A 136 5.63 -2.23 -23.05
C ALA A 136 4.86 -3.50 -23.48
N ARG A 137 5.39 -4.69 -23.18
CA ARG A 137 4.72 -5.97 -23.42
C ARG A 137 3.69 -6.36 -22.35
N GLY A 138 3.64 -5.62 -21.24
CA GLY A 138 2.77 -5.96 -20.10
C GLY A 138 3.26 -7.15 -19.28
N GLU A 139 4.53 -7.56 -19.42
CA GLU A 139 5.13 -8.62 -18.61
C GLU A 139 5.31 -8.17 -17.14
N ILE A 140 5.50 -6.88 -16.92
CA ILE A 140 5.59 -6.24 -15.61
C ILE A 140 4.72 -4.98 -15.54
N ALA A 141 4.28 -4.62 -14.33
CA ALA A 141 3.57 -3.37 -14.09
C ALA A 141 4.55 -2.18 -14.05
N PRO A 142 4.12 -0.95 -14.41
CA PRO A 142 4.97 0.25 -14.31
C PRO A 142 5.55 0.49 -12.90
N ALA A 143 4.80 0.14 -11.85
CA ALA A 143 5.27 0.24 -10.47
C ALA A 143 6.43 -0.75 -10.17
N GLU A 144 6.38 -1.94 -10.76
CA GLU A 144 7.45 -2.94 -10.65
C GLU A 144 8.69 -2.47 -11.41
N ALA A 145 8.52 -1.95 -12.63
CA ALA A 145 9.60 -1.35 -13.42
C ALA A 145 10.33 -0.22 -12.67
N LEU A 146 9.57 0.66 -12.00
CA LEU A 146 10.14 1.71 -11.15
C LEU A 146 10.95 1.13 -9.97
N CYS A 147 10.48 0.04 -9.38
CA CYS A 147 11.18 -0.63 -8.29
C CYS A 147 12.52 -1.23 -8.76
N ILE A 148 12.55 -1.90 -9.92
CA ILE A 148 13.76 -2.48 -10.50
C ILE A 148 14.77 -1.39 -10.87
N THR A 149 14.33 -0.34 -11.56
CA THR A 149 15.21 0.77 -11.99
C THR A 149 15.82 1.52 -10.80
N ARG A 150 15.07 1.69 -9.69
CA ARG A 150 15.61 2.26 -8.45
C ARG A 150 16.70 1.39 -7.84
N ARG A 151 16.53 0.06 -7.83
CA ARG A 151 17.54 -0.88 -7.34
C ARG A 151 18.80 -0.87 -8.21
N ALA A 152 18.63 -0.86 -9.53
CA ALA A 152 19.73 -0.73 -10.48
C ALA A 152 20.51 0.60 -10.27
N ARG A 153 19.79 1.72 -10.12
CA ARG A 153 20.42 3.03 -9.82
C ARG A 153 21.18 3.03 -8.50
N ALA A 154 20.60 2.45 -7.44
CA ALA A 154 21.27 2.34 -6.15
C ALA A 154 22.58 1.54 -6.27
N ARG A 155 22.57 0.47 -7.08
CA ARG A 155 23.77 -0.32 -7.37
C ARG A 155 24.83 0.46 -8.14
N LEU A 156 24.45 1.17 -9.19
CA LEU A 156 25.35 2.03 -9.96
C LEU A 156 26.04 3.07 -9.05
N ASN A 157 25.26 3.73 -8.19
CA ASN A 157 25.79 4.69 -7.22
C ASN A 157 26.77 4.03 -6.23
N ALA A 158 26.48 2.79 -5.79
CA ALA A 158 27.36 2.06 -4.89
C ALA A 158 28.70 1.67 -5.55
N ILE A 159 28.70 1.39 -6.85
CA ILE A 159 29.92 1.12 -7.63
C ILE A 159 30.73 2.41 -7.80
N GLY A 160 30.08 3.51 -8.20
CA GLY A 160 30.74 4.80 -8.38
C GLY A 160 31.37 5.36 -7.10
N ARG A 161 30.78 5.08 -5.92
CA ARG A 161 31.37 5.44 -4.62
C ARG A 161 32.59 4.60 -4.22
N ARG A 162 32.76 3.41 -4.83
CA ARG A 162 33.88 2.50 -4.54
C ARG A 162 35.08 2.70 -5.47
N GLN A 163 34.92 3.49 -6.53
CA GLN A 163 36.06 3.98 -7.29
C GLN A 163 36.55 5.25 -6.58
N PRO A 164 37.72 5.24 -5.92
CA PRO A 164 38.36 6.48 -5.52
C PRO A 164 38.48 7.31 -6.79
N LEU A 165 38.05 8.57 -6.73
CA LEU A 165 38.48 9.54 -7.72
C LEU A 165 40.01 9.56 -7.64
N ASP A 166 40.68 8.98 -8.63
CA ASP A 166 42.09 9.25 -8.93
C ASP A 166 42.19 10.74 -9.26
N GLY A 167 42.28 11.53 -8.20
CA GLY A 167 42.22 12.99 -8.22
C GLY A 167 43.54 13.62 -8.65
N HIS A 168 44.27 13.05 -9.62
CA HIS A 168 45.60 13.51 -10.03
C HIS A 168 45.84 13.64 -11.55
N SER A 169 44.80 13.75 -12.39
CA SER A 169 45.02 13.96 -13.85
C SER A 169 44.08 14.96 -14.52
N ARG A 170 43.69 16.05 -13.82
CA ARG A 170 42.97 17.18 -14.45
C ARG A 170 43.49 18.57 -14.07
N ARG A 171 44.81 18.71 -13.87
CA ARG A 171 45.47 20.03 -13.82
C ARG A 171 46.89 19.99 -14.42
N ARG A 172 47.05 19.57 -15.68
CA ARG A 172 48.28 19.86 -16.44
C ARG A 172 48.16 19.57 -17.94
N THR A 173 47.20 20.20 -18.63
CA THR A 173 47.29 20.38 -20.09
C THR A 173 46.44 21.57 -20.55
N LEU A 174 46.66 22.74 -19.95
CA LEU A 174 46.21 24.04 -20.48
C LEU A 174 47.32 25.08 -20.30
N LEU A 175 48.54 24.74 -20.75
CA LEU A 175 49.65 25.69 -20.85
C LEU A 175 50.74 25.10 -21.76
N SER A 176 50.42 24.96 -23.05
CA SER A 176 51.46 24.82 -24.10
C SER A 176 50.98 25.18 -25.51
N TYR A 177 49.68 25.43 -25.75
CA TYR A 177 49.16 25.79 -27.07
C TYR A 177 48.83 27.28 -27.22
N ALA A 178 49.72 28.14 -26.71
CA ALA A 178 49.67 29.58 -26.92
C ALA A 178 51.04 30.09 -27.35
N SER A 179 51.64 29.45 -28.37
CA SER A 179 52.81 30.01 -29.07
C SER A 179 53.10 29.26 -30.39
N SER A 180 52.17 29.33 -31.35
CA SER A 180 52.49 29.24 -32.79
C SER A 180 51.26 29.68 -33.57
N GLY A 181 51.25 30.94 -34.06
CA GLY A 181 51.20 31.25 -35.48
C GLY A 181 49.87 30.81 -36.12
N ASN A 182 48.86 31.65 -36.25
CA ASN A 182 48.75 32.67 -37.31
C ASN A 182 49.42 32.22 -38.62
N GLU A 183 48.67 31.54 -39.49
CA GLU A 183 48.54 31.87 -40.91
C GLU A 183 47.56 30.91 -41.60
N GLY A 184 46.65 31.46 -42.41
CA GLY A 184 45.89 30.72 -43.42
C GLY A 184 44.46 30.36 -43.05
N VAL A 185 43.53 31.31 -43.22
CA VAL A 185 42.10 31.01 -43.38
C VAL A 185 41.88 30.54 -44.83
N PRO A 186 41.55 29.26 -45.10
CA PRO A 186 41.02 28.90 -46.40
C PRO A 186 39.58 29.40 -46.52
N ARG A 187 39.38 30.11 -47.63
CA ARG A 187 38.16 30.66 -48.18
C ARG A 187 37.04 29.60 -48.17
N VAL A 188 35.90 29.95 -47.59
CA VAL A 188 34.66 29.17 -47.69
C VAL A 188 34.22 29.25 -49.15
N GLU A 189 34.45 28.19 -49.91
CA GLU A 189 33.82 28.02 -51.22
C GLU A 189 32.42 27.45 -51.03
N ASP A 190 31.49 28.13 -51.70
CA ASP A 190 30.09 27.82 -51.86
C ASP A 190 29.87 26.38 -52.34
N CYS A 191 29.15 25.59 -51.54
CA CYS A 191 28.51 24.37 -52.02
C CYS A 191 27.00 24.59 -52.09
N GLY A 192 26.57 25.07 -53.25
CA GLY A 192 25.57 24.40 -54.08
C GLY A 192 24.19 24.17 -53.46
N HIS A 193 23.30 25.10 -53.75
CA HIS A 193 21.85 24.91 -53.81
C HIS A 193 21.54 23.70 -54.71
N ALA A 194 20.90 22.65 -54.17
CA ALA A 194 20.38 21.54 -54.95
C ALA A 194 18.90 21.82 -55.29
N ASP A 195 18.63 22.00 -56.59
CA ASP A 195 17.32 22.14 -57.18
C ASP A 195 16.40 20.93 -56.91
N PRO A 196 15.12 21.13 -56.57
CA PRO A 196 14.13 20.08 -56.54
C PRO A 196 13.28 20.13 -57.82
N SER A 197 13.66 19.40 -58.88
CA SER A 197 12.80 19.16 -60.06
C SER A 197 13.29 18.01 -60.95
N ALA A 198 12.72 16.82 -60.76
CA ALA A 198 12.52 15.74 -61.76
C ALA A 198 11.81 14.59 -61.02
N ILE A 199 10.49 14.40 -61.10
CA ILE A 199 9.70 13.84 -62.22
C ILE A 199 10.31 12.52 -62.73
N GLY A 200 9.59 11.44 -62.41
CA GLY A 200 9.77 10.06 -62.83
C GLY A 200 8.78 9.19 -62.08
#